data_AF-A0A2V6P1L1-F1
#
_entry.id   AF-A0A2V6P1L1-F1
#
_cell.length_a   1.000
_cell.length_b   1.000
_cell.length_c   1.000
_cell.angle_alpha   90.00
_cell.angle_beta   90.00
_cell.angle_gamma   90.00
#
_symmetry.space_group_name_H-M   'P 1'
#
loop_
_entity.id
_entity.type
_entity.pdbx_description
1 polymer ?
#
loop_
_entity_poly.entity_id
_entity_poly.type
_entity_poly.pdbx_seq_one_letter_code
_entity_poly.pdbx_strand_id
1 'polypeptide(L)'
;VNGTWDFDRINQAYSRYLKILGRRPAGVLKSEAAAKKLFRWMSEEREAWLAAIRIDPLLPARLLPGNYLGQKAWRRRLQAMGESARQVVSAPPK
;
A
#
# COMPACT_ATOMS: atom_id res chain seq x y z
N VAL A 1 0.36 -3.47 28.09
CA VAL A 1 1.62 -3.44 27.31
C VAL A 1 1.79 -2.04 26.75
N ASN A 2 2.30 -1.09 27.54
CA ASN A 2 2.65 0.25 27.05
C ASN A 2 4.11 0.20 26.60
N GLY A 3 4.37 -0.64 25.60
CA GLY A 3 5.71 -1.05 25.20
C GLY A 3 6.38 -0.06 24.25
N THR A 4 7.71 -0.14 24.22
CA THR A 4 8.77 0.41 23.34
C THR A 4 8.41 0.99 21.95
N TRP A 5 7.24 0.70 21.38
CA TRP A 5 6.86 1.06 20.02
C TRP A 5 5.65 2.00 19.99
N ASP A 6 5.80 3.10 19.26
CA ASP A 6 4.75 4.09 19.03
C ASP A 6 3.76 3.58 17.96
N PHE A 7 2.81 2.74 18.40
CA PHE A 7 1.78 2.18 17.53
C PHE A 7 0.82 3.22 16.94
N ASP A 8 0.66 4.37 17.59
CA ASP A 8 -0.15 5.46 17.07
C ASP A 8 0.52 6.07 15.85
N ARG A 9 1.82 6.36 15.92
CA ARG A 9 2.61 6.83 14.77
C ARG A 9 2.65 5.79 13.64
N ILE A 10 2.79 4.51 13.97
CA ILE A 10 2.74 3.42 12.98
C ILE A 10 1.36 3.40 12.29
N ASN A 11 0.27 3.49 13.05
CA ASN A 11 -1.09 3.52 12.50
C ASN A 11 -1.36 4.79 11.67
N GLN A 12 -0.76 5.93 12.01
CA GLN A 12 -0.83 7.13 11.18
C GLN A 12 -0.13 6.90 9.83
N ALA A 13 1.05 6.28 9.82
CA ALA A 13 1.76 5.92 8.60
C ALA A 13 0.94 4.96 7.72
N TYR A 14 0.34 3.92 8.32
CA TYR A 14 -0.54 3.01 7.58
C TYR A 14 -1.84 3.66 7.12
N SER A 15 -2.41 4.59 7.88
CA SER A 15 -3.58 5.35 7.45
C SER A 15 -3.28 6.19 6.21
N ARG A 16 -2.13 6.87 6.19
CA ARG A 16 -1.65 7.59 4.99
C ARG A 16 -1.46 6.65 3.82
N TYR A 17 -0.79 5.52 4.05
CA TYR A 17 -0.57 4.50 3.04
C TYR A 17 -1.90 3.97 2.45
N LEU A 18 -2.87 3.64 3.29
CA LEU A 18 -4.19 3.16 2.86
C LEU A 18 -4.95 4.21 2.02
N LYS A 19 -4.79 5.51 2.32
CA LYS A 19 -5.37 6.59 1.50
C LYS A 19 -4.73 6.63 0.09
N ILE A 20 -3.42 6.45 -0.01
CA ILE A 20 -2.71 6.38 -1.31
C ILE A 20 -3.14 5.15 -2.08
N LEU A 21 -3.21 4.00 -1.39
CA LEU A 21 -3.64 2.74 -1.99
C LEU A 21 -5.07 2.82 -2.54
N GLY A 22 -5.97 3.51 -1.84
CA GLY A 22 -7.35 3.75 -2.29
C GLY A 22 -7.47 4.65 -3.53
N ARG A 23 -6.40 5.37 -3.92
CA ARG A 23 -6.36 6.22 -5.13
C ARG A 23 -5.85 5.49 -6.37
N ARG A 24 -5.71 4.16 -6.30
CA ARG A 24 -5.20 3.33 -7.39
C ARG A 24 -5.91 3.67 -8.72
N PRO A 25 -5.17 4.02 -9.77
CA PRO A 25 -5.75 4.15 -11.11
C PRO A 25 -6.31 2.81 -11.59
N ALA A 26 -7.60 2.77 -11.90
CA ALA A 26 -8.28 1.60 -12.44
C ALA A 26 -8.53 1.74 -13.96
N GLY A 27 -8.97 0.64 -14.58
CA GLY A 27 -9.31 0.58 -16.01
C GLY A 27 -8.17 0.07 -16.89
N VAL A 28 -8.42 -0.04 -18.19
CA VAL A 28 -7.44 -0.56 -19.16
C VAL A 28 -6.40 0.52 -19.49
N LEU A 29 -5.13 0.13 -19.63
CA LEU A 29 -4.04 1.01 -20.04
C LEU A 29 -4.05 1.25 -21.55
N LYS A 30 -5.03 2.02 -22.04
CA LYS A 30 -5.19 2.33 -23.48
C LYS A 30 -4.41 3.56 -23.94
N SER A 31 -3.70 4.24 -23.05
CA SER A 31 -2.95 5.47 -23.37
C SER A 31 -1.69 5.62 -22.52
N GLU A 32 -0.73 6.36 -23.05
CA GLU A 32 0.49 6.72 -22.33
C GLU A 32 0.18 7.52 -21.06
N ALA A 33 -0.83 8.39 -21.09
CA ALA A 33 -1.28 9.14 -19.92
C ALA A 33 -1.78 8.21 -18.79
N ALA A 34 -2.55 7.17 -19.14
CA ALA A 34 -3.01 6.17 -18.18
C ALA A 34 -1.83 5.36 -17.60
N ALA A 35 -0.85 4.98 -18.43
CA ALA A 35 0.36 4.29 -18.00
C ALA A 35 1.20 5.16 -17.06
N LYS A 36 1.42 6.43 -17.39
CA LYS A 36 2.12 7.42 -16.54
C LYS A 36 1.42 7.61 -15.19
N LYS A 37 0.08 7.66 -15.19
CA LYS A 37 -0.71 7.78 -13.96
C LYS A 37 -0.55 6.55 -13.06
N LEU A 38 -0.62 5.35 -13.64
CA LEU A 38 -0.38 4.10 -12.90
C LEU A 38 1.05 4.05 -12.35
N PHE A 39 2.06 4.39 -13.15
CA PHE A 39 3.45 4.43 -12.72
C PHE A 39 3.68 5.40 -11.57
N ARG A 40 3.18 6.63 -11.67
CA ARG A 40 3.27 7.63 -10.60
C ARG A 40 2.64 7.12 -9.30
N TRP A 41 1.46 6.50 -9.40
CA TRP A 41 0.80 5.90 -8.24
C TRP A 41 1.64 4.76 -7.63
N MET A 42 2.23 3.88 -8.45
CA MET A 42 3.09 2.80 -7.94
C MET A 42 4.31 3.35 -7.18
N SER A 43 4.92 4.42 -7.67
CA SER A 43 6.01 5.11 -6.96
C SER A 43 5.53 5.68 -5.63
N GLU A 44 4.41 6.41 -5.61
CA GLU A 44 3.85 7.00 -4.39
C GLU A 44 3.46 5.92 -3.35
N GLU A 45 2.86 4.83 -3.83
CA GLU A 45 2.49 3.66 -3.02
C GLU A 45 3.72 3.03 -2.36
N ARG A 46 4.79 2.82 -3.13
CA ARG A 46 6.04 2.21 -2.65
C ARG A 46 6.70 3.05 -1.58
N GLU A 47 6.82 4.36 -1.80
CA GLU A 47 7.45 5.27 -0.84
C GLU A 47 6.65 5.32 0.47
N ALA A 48 5.32 5.37 0.39
CA ALA A 48 4.47 5.36 1.59
C ALA A 48 4.54 4.03 2.36
N TRP A 49 4.63 2.90 1.66
CA TRP A 49 4.81 1.59 2.29
C TRP A 49 6.15 1.48 3.02
N LEU A 50 7.24 1.87 2.37
CA LEU A 50 8.57 1.85 2.96
C LEU A 50 8.63 2.78 4.19
N ALA A 51 7.98 3.94 4.13
CA ALA A 51 7.89 4.85 5.26
C ALA A 51 7.18 4.22 6.47
N ALA A 52 6.11 3.44 6.25
CA ALA A 52 5.41 2.74 7.33
C ALA A 52 6.23 1.56 7.88
N ILE A 53 6.75 0.69 7.00
CA ILE A 53 7.51 -0.50 7.40
C ILE A 53 8.80 -0.14 8.14
N ARG A 54 9.46 0.97 7.78
CA ARG A 54 10.71 1.39 8.42
C ARG A 54 10.59 1.68 9.91
N ILE A 55 9.39 2.02 10.38
CA ILE A 55 9.12 2.31 11.80
C ILE A 55 8.32 1.21 12.50
N ASP A 56 7.89 0.18 11.76
CA ASP A 56 7.06 -0.90 12.30
C ASP A 56 7.94 -2.04 12.83
N PRO A 57 7.76 -2.47 14.10
CA PRO A 57 8.49 -3.59 14.67
C PRO A 57 8.10 -4.97 14.12
N LEU A 58 7.05 -5.07 13.30
CA LEU A 58 6.53 -6.29 12.66
C LEU A 58 6.34 -7.46 13.64
N LEU A 59 5.79 -7.15 14.82
CA LEU A 59 5.60 -8.13 15.89
C LEU A 59 4.60 -9.23 15.50
N PRO A 60 4.70 -10.42 16.12
CA PRO A 60 3.68 -11.45 16.03
C PRO A 60 2.30 -10.96 16.46
N ALA A 61 1.24 -11.49 15.84
CA ALA A 61 -0.14 -11.01 16.02
C ALA A 61 -0.61 -10.91 17.48
N ARG A 62 -0.17 -11.83 18.35
CA ARG A 62 -0.50 -11.84 19.79
C ARG A 62 0.01 -10.61 20.56
N LEU A 63 0.97 -9.87 20.02
CA LEU A 63 1.57 -8.68 20.63
C LEU A 63 1.07 -7.37 20.00
N LEU A 64 0.23 -7.45 18.97
CA LEU A 64 -0.25 -6.27 18.27
C LEU A 64 -1.50 -5.70 18.96
N PRO A 65 -1.64 -4.36 19.02
CA PRO A 65 -2.90 -3.74 19.42
C PRO A 65 -4.06 -4.16 18.51
N GLY A 66 -5.28 -4.26 19.06
CA GLY A 66 -6.47 -4.63 18.28
C GLY A 66 -6.82 -3.67 17.14
N ASN A 67 -6.37 -2.43 17.21
CA ASN A 67 -6.54 -1.40 16.18
C ASN A 67 -5.36 -1.31 15.19
N TYR A 68 -4.39 -2.21 15.26
CA TYR A 68 -3.21 -2.18 14.40
C TYR A 68 -3.56 -2.34 12.92
N LEU A 69 -3.16 -1.35 12.11
CA LEU A 69 -3.55 -1.25 10.71
C LEU A 69 -2.65 -2.02 9.75
N GLY A 70 -1.44 -2.44 10.16
CA GLY A 70 -0.46 -3.04 9.26
C GLY A 70 -0.94 -4.32 8.59
N GLN A 71 -1.70 -5.16 9.30
CA GLN A 71 -2.31 -6.36 8.70
C GLN A 71 -3.33 -6.02 7.61
N LYS A 72 -4.16 -5.00 7.86
CA LYS A 72 -5.14 -4.51 6.87
C LYS A 72 -4.43 -3.91 5.66
N ALA A 73 -3.41 -3.09 5.90
CA ALA A 73 -2.57 -2.50 4.87
C ALA A 73 -1.91 -3.56 3.98
N TRP A 74 -1.33 -4.61 4.59
CA TRP A 74 -0.71 -5.71 3.87
C TRP A 74 -1.69 -6.47 2.97
N ARG A 75 -2.85 -6.88 3.50
CA ARG A 75 -3.87 -7.58 2.69
C ARG A 75 -4.34 -6.73 1.51
N ARG A 76 -4.56 -5.44 1.74
CA ARG A 76 -4.95 -4.49 0.68
C ARG A 76 -3.83 -4.29 -0.34
N ARG A 77 -2.56 -4.26 0.09
CA ARG A 77 -1.39 -4.17 -0.81
C ARG A 77 -1.37 -5.33 -1.79
N LEU A 78 -1.48 -6.57 -1.28
CA LEU A 78 -1.48 -7.77 -2.12
C LEU A 78 -2.60 -7.74 -3.17
N GLN A 79 -3.81 -7.33 -2.76
CA GLN A 79 -4.92 -7.15 -3.68
C GLN A 79 -4.60 -6.11 -4.77
N ALA A 80 -4.12 -4.93 -4.38
CA ALA A 80 -3.82 -3.84 -5.30
C ALA A 80 -2.69 -4.19 -6.29
N MET A 81 -1.67 -4.93 -5.84
CA MET A 81 -0.59 -5.40 -6.71
C MET A 81 -1.10 -6.44 -7.72
N GLY A 82 -1.94 -7.38 -7.29
CA GLY A 82 -2.57 -8.35 -8.19
C GLY A 82 -3.47 -7.69 -9.24
N GLU A 83 -4.23 -6.67 -8.85
CA GLU A 83 -5.03 -5.86 -9.79
C GLU A 83 -4.16 -5.09 -10.78
N SER A 84 -3.07 -4.48 -10.30
CA SER A 84 -2.14 -3.72 -11.15
C SER A 84 -1.40 -4.64 -12.14
N ALA A 85 -0.99 -5.83 -11.72
CA ALA A 85 -0.37 -6.82 -12.60
C ALA A 85 -1.31 -7.24 -13.74
N ARG A 86 -2.58 -7.54 -13.42
CA ARG A 86 -3.61 -7.86 -14.44
C ARG A 86 -3.80 -6.70 -15.43
N GLN A 87 -3.82 -5.47 -14.92
CA GLN A 87 -3.99 -4.27 -15.74
C GLN A 87 -2.82 -4.07 -16.72
N VAL A 88 -1.59 -4.37 -16.30
CA VAL A 88 -0.39 -4.34 -17.19
C VAL A 88 -0.44 -5.44 -18.24
N VAL A 89 -0.79 -6.68 -17.86
CA VAL A 89 -0.92 -7.79 -18.83
C VAL A 89 -2.01 -7.53 -19.87
N SER A 90 -3.10 -6.86 -19.49
CA SER A 90 -4.20 -6.51 -20.40
C SER A 90 -3.92 -5.32 -21.33
N ALA A 91 -2.76 -4.67 -21.21
CA ALA A 91 -2.39 -3.54 -22.05
C ALA A 91 -2.01 -4.05 -23.47
N PRO A 92 -2.50 -3.40 -24.55
CA PRO A 92 -2.10 -3.77 -25.90
C PRO A 92 -0.57 -3.61 -26.07
N PRO A 93 0.08 -4.48 -26.87
CA PRO A 93 1.50 -4.33 -27.19
C PRO A 93 1.76 -2.97 -27.86
N LYS A 94 2.93 -2.39 -27.57
CA LYS A 94 3.41 -1.16 -28.21
C LYS A 94 3.70 -1.37 -29.69
#